data_AF-A0A3D5CHI8-F1
#
_entry.id   AF-A0A3D5CHI8-F1
#
_cell.length_a   1.000
_cell.length_b   1.000
_cell.length_c   1.000
_cell.angle_alpha   90.00
_cell.angle_beta   90.00
_cell.angle_gamma   90.00
#
_symmetry.space_group_name_H-M   'P 1'
#
loop_
_entity.id
_entity.type
_entity.pdbx_description
1 polymer ?
#
loop_
_entity_poly.entity_id
_entity_poly.type
_entity_poly.pdbx_seq_one_letter_code
_entity_poly.pdbx_strand_id
1 'polypeptide(L)'
;MTDAAPLGVWSAPGRVNLIGEHTDYNDGFVLPFAIDARTAVAVAPRTDRLLRVRSSFDDSEASVAIADLDELFASPAPTSVPEWTTYPLGVAWALLR
;
A
#
# COMPACT_ATOMS: atom_id res chain seq x y z
N MET A 1 -10.00 -1.58 -12.55
CA MET A 1 -9.89 -3.06 -12.67
C MET A 1 -8.74 -3.40 -13.62
N THR A 2 -7.99 -4.48 -13.35
CA THR A 2 -6.87 -4.95 -14.18
C THR A 2 -7.35 -5.76 -15.38
N ASP A 3 -6.55 -5.85 -16.44
CA ASP A 3 -6.90 -6.56 -17.68
C ASP A 3 -6.82 -8.10 -17.55
N ALA A 4 -6.64 -8.62 -16.33
CA ALA A 4 -6.53 -10.05 -16.02
C ALA A 4 -7.34 -10.38 -14.75
N ALA A 5 -7.85 -11.61 -14.69
CA ALA A 5 -8.51 -12.14 -13.51
C ALA A 5 -7.53 -12.16 -12.31
N PRO A 6 -7.96 -11.72 -11.11
CA PRO A 6 -7.10 -11.73 -9.94
C PRO A 6 -6.80 -13.17 -9.51
N LEU A 7 -5.56 -13.41 -9.09
CA LEU A 7 -5.14 -14.65 -8.44
C LEU A 7 -5.83 -14.85 -7.09
N GLY A 8 -6.16 -13.74 -6.43
CA GLY A 8 -6.86 -13.73 -5.16
C GLY A 8 -7.26 -12.33 -4.74
N VAL A 9 -7.97 -12.27 -3.62
CA VAL A 9 -8.30 -11.04 -2.91
C VAL A 9 -7.78 -11.18 -1.49
N TRP A 10 -6.96 -10.21 -1.07
CA TRP A 10 -6.43 -10.11 0.29
C TRP A 10 -7.08 -8.94 0.99
N SER A 11 -7.22 -9.03 2.31
CA SER A 11 -7.86 -7.98 3.10
C SER A 11 -7.16 -7.72 4.42
N ALA A 12 -6.86 -6.45 4.68
CA ALA A 12 -6.35 -5.95 5.95
C ALA A 12 -7.43 -5.14 6.68
N PRO A 13 -7.68 -5.39 7.97
CA PRO A 13 -8.59 -4.56 8.75
C PRO A 13 -7.94 -3.21 9.10
N GLY A 14 -8.76 -2.18 9.20
CA GLY A 14 -8.40 -0.96 9.90
C GLY A 14 -8.24 -1.23 11.40
N ARG A 15 -7.69 -0.24 12.11
CA ARG A 15 -7.46 -0.32 13.55
C ARG A 15 -7.84 0.98 14.23
N VAL A 16 -8.30 0.85 15.46
CA VAL A 16 -8.40 1.96 16.40
C VAL A 16 -7.58 1.61 17.64
N ASN A 17 -7.21 2.63 18.40
CA ASN A 17 -6.52 2.47 19.67
C ASN A 17 -7.44 2.91 20.79
N LEU A 18 -7.56 2.09 21.84
CA LEU A 18 -8.43 2.40 22.97
C LEU A 18 -7.75 3.41 23.92
N ILE A 19 -6.44 3.21 24.14
CA ILE A 19 -5.62 4.02 25.05
C ILE A 19 -4.13 3.86 24.69
N GLY A 20 -3.32 4.86 25.03
CA GLY A 20 -1.90 4.91 24.68
C GLY A 20 -1.67 5.64 23.36
N GLU A 21 -2.34 6.77 23.13
CA GLU A 21 -1.97 7.64 22.01
C GLU A 21 -0.60 8.27 22.28
N HIS A 22 0.23 8.38 21.24
CA HIS A 22 1.55 9.01 21.29
C HIS A 22 2.57 8.34 22.23
N THR A 23 2.30 7.12 22.71
CA THR A 23 3.24 6.34 23.54
C THR A 23 4.02 5.32 22.73
N ASP A 24 3.53 4.89 21.58
CA ASP A 24 4.11 3.85 20.73
C ASP A 24 5.51 4.21 20.22
N TYR A 25 5.72 5.44 19.74
CA TYR A 25 7.05 5.90 19.32
C TYR A 25 7.99 6.28 20.49
N ASN A 26 7.53 6.13 21.74
CA ASN A 26 8.30 6.36 22.97
C ASN A 26 8.52 5.05 23.75
N ASP A 27 8.43 3.89 23.10
CA ASP A 27 8.54 2.55 23.70
C ASP A 27 7.51 2.27 24.83
N GLY A 28 6.37 2.99 24.81
CA GLY A 28 5.28 2.79 25.76
C GLY A 28 4.26 1.75 25.31
N PHE A 29 3.37 1.36 26.22
CA PHE A 29 2.28 0.44 25.90
C PHE A 29 1.13 1.13 25.17
N VAL A 30 0.45 0.36 24.32
CA VAL A 30 -0.76 0.74 23.58
C VAL A 30 -1.79 -0.39 23.64
N LEU A 31 -3.07 -0.08 23.49
CA LEU A 31 -4.14 -1.07 23.42
C LEU A 31 -4.97 -0.93 22.14
N PRO A 32 -4.41 -1.33 20.98
CA PRO A 32 -5.10 -1.31 19.70
C PRO A 32 -5.94 -2.56 19.49
N PHE A 33 -6.94 -2.43 18.62
CA PHE A 33 -7.70 -3.55 18.12
C PHE A 33 -8.16 -3.32 16.68
N ALA A 34 -8.32 -4.41 15.94
CA ALA A 34 -8.86 -4.39 14.59
C ALA A 34 -10.36 -4.05 14.62
N ILE A 35 -10.81 -3.33 13.61
CA ILE A 35 -12.23 -3.00 13.40
C ILE A 35 -12.77 -3.65 12.12
N ASP A 36 -14.09 -3.61 11.95
CA ASP A 36 -14.77 -4.22 10.79
C ASP A 36 -14.55 -3.44 9.48
N ALA A 37 -14.06 -2.20 9.53
CA ALA A 37 -13.67 -1.48 8.33
C ALA A 37 -12.40 -2.10 7.74
N ARG A 38 -12.40 -2.44 6.44
CA ARG A 38 -11.27 -3.14 5.80
C ARG A 38 -10.89 -2.53 4.47
N THR A 39 -9.62 -2.67 4.13
CA THR A 39 -9.11 -2.44 2.77
C THR A 39 -8.85 -3.80 2.13
N ALA A 40 -9.41 -4.01 0.93
CA ALA A 40 -9.21 -5.23 0.15
C ALA A 40 -8.43 -4.92 -1.12
N VAL A 41 -7.55 -5.84 -1.52
CA VAL A 41 -6.76 -5.74 -2.75
C VAL A 41 -6.92 -7.03 -3.54
N ALA A 42 -7.40 -6.89 -4.78
CA ALA A 42 -7.36 -7.96 -5.76
C ALA A 42 -6.06 -7.87 -6.55
N VAL A 43 -5.27 -8.94 -6.59
CA VAL A 43 -3.95 -8.95 -7.25
C VAL A 43 -3.92 -9.95 -8.39
N ALA A 44 -3.43 -9.53 -9.55
CA ALA A 44 -3.13 -10.40 -10.68
C ALA A 44 -1.63 -10.27 -11.02
N PRO A 45 -0.89 -11.38 -11.21
CA PRO A 45 0.51 -11.32 -11.63
C PRO A 45 0.63 -10.77 -13.05
N ARG A 46 1.74 -10.06 -13.31
CA ARG A 46 2.12 -9.58 -14.64
C ARG A 46 3.49 -10.12 -15.01
N THR A 47 3.76 -10.24 -16.31
CA THR A 47 5.03 -10.74 -16.86
C THR A 47 5.93 -9.63 -17.40
N ASP A 48 5.45 -8.38 -17.45
CA ASP A 48 6.13 -7.22 -18.04
C ASP A 48 6.95 -6.41 -17.03
N ARG A 49 7.07 -6.90 -15.79
CA ARG A 49 7.79 -6.24 -14.68
C ARG A 49 7.25 -4.85 -14.34
N LEU A 50 5.99 -4.57 -14.65
CA LEU A 50 5.30 -3.36 -14.21
C LEU A 50 4.43 -3.65 -12.99
N LEU A 51 4.40 -2.70 -12.06
CA LEU A 51 3.39 -2.61 -11.01
C LEU A 51 2.34 -1.61 -11.45
N ARG A 52 1.07 -2.04 -11.50
CA ARG A 52 -0.07 -1.16 -11.75
C ARG A 52 -1.02 -1.18 -10.56
N VAL A 53 -1.31 -0.01 -10.02
CA VAL A 53 -2.16 0.17 -8.84
C VAL A 53 -3.34 1.07 -9.20
N ARG A 54 -4.56 0.64 -8.85
CA ARG A 54 -5.82 1.36 -9.10
C ARG A 54 -6.73 1.19 -7.88
N SER A 55 -7.59 2.17 -7.63
CA SER A 55 -8.59 2.14 -6.55
C SER A 55 -10.00 2.12 -7.13
N SER A 56 -10.99 1.72 -6.32
CA SER A 56 -12.42 1.95 -6.61
C SER A 56 -12.94 3.25 -6.00
N PHE A 57 -12.12 3.95 -5.23
CA PHE A 57 -12.47 5.19 -4.53
C PHE A 57 -11.85 6.43 -5.19
N ASP A 58 -10.92 6.23 -6.12
CA ASP A 58 -10.18 7.27 -6.82
C ASP A 58 -9.85 6.77 -8.24
N ASP A 59 -10.06 7.62 -9.24
CA ASP A 59 -9.83 7.30 -10.65
C ASP A 59 -8.36 7.38 -11.06
N SER A 60 -7.50 7.99 -10.22
CA SER A 60 -6.06 8.04 -10.44
C SER A 60 -5.44 6.65 -10.33
N GLU A 61 -4.38 6.42 -11.11
CA GLU A 61 -3.62 5.17 -11.11
C GLU A 61 -2.13 5.44 -11.20
N ALA A 62 -1.33 4.47 -10.77
CA ALA A 62 0.10 4.45 -11.02
C ALA A 62 0.47 3.19 -11.80
N SER A 63 1.40 3.35 -12.74
CA SER A 63 2.08 2.25 -13.42
C SER A 63 3.58 2.53 -13.39
N VAL A 64 4.33 1.72 -12.65
CA VAL A 64 5.76 1.92 -12.38
C VAL A 64 6.52 0.63 -12.68
N ALA A 65 7.68 0.72 -13.33
CA ALA A 65 8.52 -0.46 -13.50
C ALA A 65 9.15 -0.84 -12.15
N ILE A 66 9.26 -2.15 -11.88
CA ILE A 66 9.86 -2.64 -10.63
C ILE A 66 11.29 -2.10 -10.43
N ALA A 67 12.04 -1.90 -11.52
CA ALA A 67 13.40 -1.38 -11.48
C ALA A 67 13.48 0.09 -11.03
N ASP A 68 12.41 0.86 -11.16
CA ASP A 68 12.39 2.30 -10.89
C ASP A 68 11.94 2.60 -9.44
N LEU A 69 11.61 1.57 -8.65
CA LEU A 69 11.13 1.75 -7.28
C LEU A 69 12.17 2.42 -6.38
N ASP A 70 13.45 2.10 -6.54
CA ASP A 70 14.52 2.74 -5.75
C ASP A 70 14.65 4.23 -6.06
N GLU A 71 14.50 4.62 -7.34
CA GLU A 71 14.50 6.02 -7.74
C GLU A 71 13.23 6.73 -7.24
N LEU A 72 12.07 6.09 -7.36
CA LEU A 72 10.79 6.63 -6.89
C LEU A 72 10.85 6.94 -5.39
N PHE A 73 11.46 6.08 -4.57
CA PHE A 73 11.57 6.26 -3.12
C PHE A 73 12.91 6.86 -2.67
N ALA A 74 13.70 7.44 -3.58
CA ALA A 74 14.88 8.22 -3.22
C ALA A 74 14.53 9.54 -2.50
N SER A 75 13.28 10.01 -2.67
CA SER A 75 12.69 11.13 -1.95
C SER A 75 11.63 10.62 -0.95
N PRO A 76 11.51 11.21 0.26
CA PRO A 76 10.50 10.81 1.24
C PRO A 76 9.06 11.12 0.81
N ALA A 77 8.86 11.98 -0.19
CA ALA A 77 7.55 12.36 -0.69
C ALA A 77 7.58 12.44 -2.24
N PRO A 78 7.52 11.29 -2.94
CA PRO A 78 7.48 11.29 -4.40
C PRO A 78 6.20 11.93 -4.93
N THR A 79 6.36 12.79 -5.93
CA THR A 79 5.25 13.53 -6.57
C THR A 79 4.99 13.09 -8.01
N SER A 80 5.79 12.16 -8.54
CA SER A 80 5.65 11.61 -9.90
C SER A 80 4.49 10.62 -10.06
N VAL A 81 3.89 10.18 -8.94
CA VAL A 81 2.71 9.31 -8.89
C VAL A 81 1.67 9.89 -7.92
N PRO A 82 0.37 9.55 -8.05
CA PRO A 82 -0.63 9.98 -7.08
C PRO A 82 -0.26 9.53 -5.66
N GLU A 83 -0.40 10.41 -4.68
CA GLU A 83 0.09 10.22 -3.30
C GLU A 83 -0.37 8.89 -2.68
N TRP A 84 -1.66 8.54 -2.82
CA TRP A 84 -2.20 7.31 -2.23
C TRP A 84 -1.55 6.04 -2.81
N THR A 85 -1.03 6.09 -4.03
CA THR A 85 -0.38 4.92 -4.66
C THR A 85 0.98 4.62 -4.03
N THR A 86 1.57 5.58 -3.32
CA THR A 86 2.85 5.41 -2.62
C THR A 86 2.77 4.36 -1.51
N TYR A 87 1.59 4.13 -0.89
CA TYR A 87 1.40 3.09 0.12
C TYR A 87 1.64 1.67 -0.46
N PRO A 88 0.89 1.18 -1.46
CA PRO A 88 1.15 -0.14 -2.04
C PRO A 88 2.48 -0.23 -2.81
N LEU A 89 2.93 0.85 -3.47
CA LEU A 89 4.25 0.86 -4.14
C LEU A 89 5.40 0.78 -3.12
N GLY A 90 5.26 1.44 -1.97
CA GLY A 90 6.24 1.41 -0.88
C GLY A 90 6.33 0.04 -0.22
N VAL A 91 5.19 -0.66 -0.09
CA VAL A 91 5.18 -2.08 0.33
C VAL A 91 5.96 -2.94 -0.66
N ALA A 92 5.74 -2.77 -1.97
CA ALA A 92 6.49 -3.51 -2.98
C ALA A 92 8.00 -3.20 -2.92
N TRP A 93 8.38 -1.93 -2.74
CA TRP A 93 9.76 -1.51 -2.55
C TRP A 93 10.41 -2.15 -1.31
N ALA A 94 9.71 -2.16 -0.18
CA ALA A 94 10.22 -2.74 1.07
C ALA A 94 10.38 -4.26 1.00
N LEU A 95 9.50 -4.97 0.25
CA LEU A 95 9.55 -6.42 0.08
C LEU A 95 10.72 -6.90 -0.81
N LEU A 96 11.26 -6.03 -1.65
CA LEU A 96 12.36 -6.35 -2.56
C LEU A 96 13.75 -6.12 -1.94
N ARG A 97 13.80 -5.90 -0.61
CA ARG A 97 15.00 -5.62 0.16
C ARG A 97 15.32 -6.73 1.17
#